data_AF-A0A368F0I8-F1
#
_entry.id   AF-A0A368F0I8-F1
#
_cell.length_a   1.000
_cell.length_b   1.000
_cell.length_c   1.000
_cell.angle_alpha   90.00
_cell.angle_beta   90.00
_cell.angle_gamma   90.00
#
_symmetry.space_group_name_H-M   'P 1'
#
loop_
_entity.id
_entity.type
_entity.pdbx_description
1 polymer ?
#
loop_
_entity_poly.entity_id
_entity_poly.type
_entity_poly.pdbx_seq_one_letter_code
_entity_poly.pdbx_strand_id
1 'polypeptide(L)'
;MEYRLILLRSDKRQAASNYSDRQLLKNLGMWLGSITIARNKPILIHELDLKALLMEAYYKGQQELLFVVPFIAKILFSCGKTQVCS
;
A
#
# COMPACT_ATOMS: atom_id res chain seq x y z
N MET A 1 -5.51 10.27 -14.09
CA MET A 1 -5.53 8.96 -14.77
C MET A 1 -4.12 8.40 -15.04
N GLU A 2 -3.10 8.64 -14.21
CA GLU A 2 -1.71 8.16 -14.49
C GLU A 2 -0.91 7.69 -13.24
N TYR A 3 -1.44 7.75 -12.01
CA TYR A 3 -0.69 7.31 -10.80
C TYR A 3 -0.86 5.83 -10.45
N ARG A 4 -1.86 5.13 -11.01
CA ARG A 4 -2.11 3.69 -10.75
C ARG A 4 -1.02 2.76 -11.28
N LEU A 5 -0.23 3.22 -12.26
CA LEU A 5 0.70 2.36 -12.98
C LEU A 5 2.14 2.36 -12.43
N ILE A 6 2.52 3.35 -11.62
CA ILE A 6 3.92 3.53 -11.21
C ILE A 6 4.29 2.63 -10.02
N LEU A 7 3.35 2.33 -9.12
CA LEU A 7 3.65 1.50 -7.93
C LEU A 7 3.80 0.00 -8.22
N LEU A 8 3.38 -0.49 -9.40
CA LEU A 8 3.30 -1.93 -9.69
C LEU A 8 4.08 -2.37 -10.95
N ARG A 9 4.87 -1.48 -11.57
CA ARG A 9 5.76 -1.82 -12.69
C ARG A 9 7.23 -1.84 -12.26
N SER A 10 7.56 -2.62 -11.24
CA SER A 10 8.96 -3.05 -11.08
C SER A 10 9.20 -4.24 -11.99
N ASP A 11 9.98 -3.99 -13.04
CA ASP A 11 10.40 -4.98 -14.01
C ASP A 11 11.06 -6.16 -13.29
N LYS A 12 10.52 -7.37 -13.48
CA LYS A 12 10.87 -8.58 -12.72
C LYS A 12 12.30 -9.01 -13.06
N ARG A 13 13.31 -8.51 -12.32
CA ARG A 13 14.67 -9.05 -12.35
C ARG A 13 15.17 -9.38 -10.93
N GLN A 14 15.11 -10.68 -10.66
CA GLN A 14 15.84 -11.46 -9.63
C GLN A 14 15.26 -11.50 -8.21
N ALA A 15 15.22 -12.70 -7.63
CA ALA A 15 14.61 -13.01 -6.34
C ALA A 15 15.14 -12.21 -5.13
N ALA A 16 16.32 -11.59 -5.24
CA ALA A 16 16.88 -10.68 -4.25
C ALA A 16 16.22 -9.28 -4.26
N SER A 17 15.81 -8.77 -5.43
CA SER A 17 15.12 -7.47 -5.55
C SER A 17 13.75 -7.50 -4.87
N ASN A 18 13.07 -8.65 -4.91
CA ASN A 18 11.75 -8.81 -4.32
C ASN A 18 11.71 -8.57 -2.80
N TYR A 19 12.77 -8.90 -2.04
CA TYR A 19 12.76 -8.65 -0.59
C TYR A 19 12.96 -7.17 -0.26
N SER A 20 13.92 -6.50 -0.90
CA SER A 20 14.14 -5.07 -0.73
C SER A 20 12.94 -4.25 -1.19
N ASP A 21 12.32 -4.63 -2.30
CA ASP A 21 11.15 -3.94 -2.86
C ASP A 21 9.92 -4.11 -1.96
N ARG A 22 9.70 -5.32 -1.40
CA ARG A 22 8.65 -5.54 -0.40
C ARG A 22 8.86 -4.69 0.85
N GLN A 23 10.09 -4.59 1.33
CA GLN A 23 10.41 -3.78 2.51
C GLN A 23 10.22 -2.29 2.23
N LEU A 24 10.64 -1.80 1.06
CA LEU A 24 10.43 -0.43 0.63
C LEU A 24 8.94 -0.10 0.57
N LEU A 25 8.14 -0.95 -0.07
CA LEU A 25 6.69 -0.74 -0.18
C LEU A 25 6.04 -0.73 1.21
N LYS A 26 6.43 -1.64 2.11
CA LYS A 26 5.97 -1.64 3.51
C LYS A 26 6.32 -0.34 4.23
N ASN A 27 7.52 0.20 4.02
CA ASN A 27 7.96 1.48 4.61
C ASN A 27 7.14 2.65 4.05
N LEU A 28 6.84 2.64 2.74
CA LEU A 28 5.96 3.65 2.13
C LEU A 28 4.55 3.60 2.73
N GLY A 29 3.98 2.42 2.96
CA GLY A 29 2.69 2.27 3.63
C GLY A 29 2.69 2.88 5.03
N MET A 30 3.76 2.66 5.79
CA MET A 30 3.94 3.25 7.13
C MET A 30 4.06 4.78 7.07
N TRP A 31 4.86 5.30 6.14
CA TRP A 31 5.02 6.75 5.95
C TRP A 31 3.68 7.40 5.56
N LEU A 32 2.98 6.82 4.59
CA LEU A 32 1.68 7.31 4.12
C LEU A 32 0.68 7.37 5.27
N GLY A 33 0.51 6.29 6.04
CA GLY A 33 -0.35 6.28 7.22
C GLY A 33 0.04 7.31 8.28
N SER A 34 1.34 7.64 8.40
CA SER A 34 1.84 8.63 9.37
C SER A 34 1.58 10.08 8.95
N ILE A 35 1.57 10.37 7.66
CA ILE A 35 1.31 11.73 7.14
C ILE A 35 -0.18 12.00 6.83
N THR A 36 -1.00 10.95 6.74
CA THR A 36 -2.45 11.04 6.50
C THR A 36 -3.25 10.68 7.76
N ILE A 37 -3.57 9.40 7.95
CA ILE A 37 -4.48 8.87 8.97
C ILE A 37 -4.09 9.33 10.37
N ALA A 38 -2.81 9.19 10.76
CA ALA A 38 -2.32 9.60 12.08
C ALA A 38 -2.44 11.12 12.35
N ARG A 39 -2.72 11.92 11.32
CA ARG A 39 -2.92 13.38 11.41
C ARG A 39 -4.38 13.78 11.17
N ASN A 40 -5.32 12.85 11.40
CA ASN A 40 -6.75 13.02 11.15
C ASN A 40 -7.08 13.42 9.69
N LYS A 41 -6.28 12.96 8.71
CA LYS A 41 -6.56 13.18 7.29
C LYS A 41 -6.93 11.83 6.64
N PRO A 42 -8.16 11.67 6.12
CA PRO A 42 -8.54 10.45 5.43
C PRO A 42 -7.77 10.29 4.11
N ILE A 43 -7.59 9.06 3.66
CA ILE A 43 -7.12 8.75 2.31
C ILE A 43 -8.36 8.65 1.41
N LEU A 44 -8.50 9.56 0.46
CA LEU A 44 -9.67 9.62 -0.39
C LEU A 44 -9.58 8.56 -1.50
N ILE A 45 -10.71 7.92 -1.83
CA ILE A 45 -10.77 6.83 -2.84
C ILE A 45 -10.21 7.28 -4.20
N HIS A 46 -10.46 8.54 -4.59
CA HIS A 46 -9.95 9.06 -5.85
C HIS A 46 -8.42 9.27 -5.84
N GLU A 47 -7.79 9.45 -4.69
CA GLU A 47 -6.33 9.52 -4.54
C GLU A 47 -5.71 8.12 -4.48
N LEU A 48 -6.26 7.24 -3.64
CA LEU A 48 -5.81 5.86 -3.48
C LEU A 48 -6.95 4.94 -3.02
N ASP A 49 -7.47 4.15 -3.96
CA ASP A 49 -8.47 3.13 -3.68
C ASP A 49 -7.81 1.84 -3.15
N LEU A 50 -7.71 1.72 -1.83
CA LEU A 50 -7.13 0.54 -1.16
C LEU A 50 -7.93 -0.74 -1.44
N LYS A 51 -9.24 -0.64 -1.64
CA LYS A 51 -10.11 -1.79 -1.92
C LYS A 51 -9.85 -2.32 -3.33
N ALA A 52 -9.84 -1.43 -4.32
CA ALA A 52 -9.52 -1.81 -5.70
C ALA A 52 -8.10 -2.39 -5.80
N LEU A 53 -7.13 -1.80 -5.09
CA LEU A 53 -5.76 -2.30 -5.05
C LEU A 53 -5.67 -3.73 -4.50
N LEU A 54 -6.39 -4.03 -3.41
CA LEU A 54 -6.43 -5.38 -2.84
C LEU A 54 -7.12 -6.38 -3.77
N MET A 55 -8.22 -5.99 -4.41
CA MET A 55 -8.93 -6.83 -5.38
C MET A 55 -8.06 -7.13 -6.61
N GLU A 56 -7.36 -6.14 -7.15
CA GLU A 56 -6.45 -6.33 -8.28
C GLU A 56 -5.30 -7.29 -7.93
N ALA A 57 -4.71 -7.14 -6.74
CA ALA A 57 -3.68 -8.06 -6.25
C ALA A 57 -4.21 -9.49 -6.10
N TYR A 58 -5.43 -9.65 -5.59
CA TYR A 58 -6.09 -10.94 -5.48
C TYR A 58 -6.23 -11.63 -6.85
N TYR A 59 -6.66 -10.89 -7.88
CA TYR A 59 -6.80 -11.44 -9.24
C TYR A 59 -5.45 -11.76 -9.90
N LYS A 60 -4.37 -11.03 -9.58
CA LYS A 60 -3.02 -11.27 -10.14
C LYS A 60 -2.31 -12.44 -9.47
N GLY A 61 -2.62 -12.71 -8.20
CA GLY A 61 -2.20 -13.91 -7.47
C GLY A 61 -1.27 -13.65 -6.30
N GLN A 62 -0.71 -14.73 -5.77
CA GLN A 62 -0.01 -14.73 -4.48
C GLN A 62 1.20 -13.78 -4.45
N GLN A 63 1.92 -13.62 -5.56
CA GLN A 63 3.10 -12.75 -5.60
C GLN A 63 2.72 -11.30 -5.34
N GLU A 64 1.68 -10.79 -5.98
CA GLU A 64 1.18 -9.43 -5.81
C GLU A 64 0.58 -9.22 -4.40
N LEU A 65 -0.12 -10.22 -3.86
CA LEU A 65 -0.62 -10.18 -2.48
C LEU A 65 0.51 -10.03 -1.44
N LEU A 66 1.68 -10.64 -1.66
CA LEU A 66 2.85 -10.49 -0.78
C LEU A 66 3.37 -9.05 -0.70
N PHE A 67 3.06 -8.20 -1.68
CA PHE A 67 3.39 -6.76 -1.66
C PHE A 67 2.23 -5.93 -1.11
N VAL A 68 1.03 -6.15 -1.63
CA VAL A 68 -0.13 -5.27 -1.35
C VAL A 68 -0.67 -5.44 0.06
N VAL A 69 -0.72 -6.66 0.60
CA VAL A 69 -1.26 -6.89 1.94
C VAL A 69 -0.41 -6.21 3.03
N PRO A 70 0.93 -6.39 3.08
CA PRO A 70 1.76 -5.68 4.06
C PRO A 70 1.74 -4.16 3.90
N PHE A 71 1.64 -3.66 2.67
CA PHE A 71 1.52 -2.23 2.39
C PHE A 71 0.25 -1.63 2.99
N ILE A 72 -0.92 -2.19 2.66
CA ILE A 72 -2.21 -1.74 3.19
C ILE A 72 -2.25 -1.88 4.72
N ALA A 73 -1.77 -3.00 5.26
CA ALA A 73 -1.72 -3.21 6.70
C ALA A 73 -0.89 -2.12 7.42
N LYS A 74 0.22 -1.65 6.82
CA LYS A 74 1.02 -0.57 7.41
C LYS A 74 0.36 0.81 7.32
N ILE A 75 -0.48 1.06 6.32
CA ILE A 75 -1.30 2.28 6.27
C ILE A 75 -2.33 2.23 7.41
N LEU A 76 -3.08 1.14 7.49
CA LEU A 76 -4.17 0.98 8.47
C LEU A 76 -3.67 0.89 9.92
N PHE A 77 -2.40 0.55 10.15
CA PHE A 77 -1.79 0.58 11.47
C PHE A 77 -1.88 1.97 12.15
N SER A 78 -1.97 3.05 11.37
CA SER A 78 -2.16 4.40 11.91
C SER A 78 -3.58 4.68 12.40
N CYS A 79 -4.58 3.85 12.08
CA CYS A 79 -5.97 4.08 12.53
C CYS A 79 -6.13 4.07 14.05
N GLY A 80 -5.33 3.29 14.78
CA GLY A 80 -5.34 3.29 16.25
C GLY A 80 -4.82 4.59 16.90
N LYS A 81 -4.41 5.58 16.12
CA LYS A 81 -3.84 6.86 16.58
C LYS A 81 -4.71 8.08 16.25
N THR A 82 -5.92 7.87 15.72
CA THR A 82 -6.79 8.93 15.20
C THR A 82 -8.26 8.65 15.47
N GLN A 83 -9.08 9.71 15.48
CA GLN A 83 -10.54 9.61 15.54
C GLN A 83 -11.19 9.38 14.15
N VAL A 84 -10.41 9.43 13.06
CA VAL A 84 -10.94 9.23 11.70
C VAL A 84 -11.40 7.79 11.46
N CYS A 85 -10.85 6.83 12.21
CA CYS A 85 -11.19 5.40 12.08
C CYS A 85 -12.01 4.84 13.27
N SER A 86 -12.45 5.70 14.21
CA SER A 86 -13.20 5.31 15.42
C SER A 86 -14.70 5.47 15.25
#